data_AF-A0AAU2X0L2-F1
#
_entry.id   AF-A0AAU2X0L2-F1
#
_cell.length_a   1.000
_cell.length_b   1.000
_cell.length_c   1.000
_cell.angle_alpha   90.00
_cell.angle_beta   90.00
_cell.angle_gamma   90.00
#
_symmetry.space_group_name_H-M   'P 1'
#
loop_
_entity.id
_entity.type
_entity.pdbx_description
1 polymer ?
#
loop_
_entity_poly.entity_id
_entity_poly.type
_entity_poly.pdbx_seq_one_letter_code
_entity_poly.pdbx_strand_id
1 'polypeptide(L)'
;MSTAGDYETPFHKVERAIAVTNAAGNATFNWPAGAFSAPPIVTIGLQGATAFRSHTITANSATATTVNVQTSAGVTLLGIGVLAVGTPAAGVTVHAHAAAP
;
A
#
# COMPACT_ATOMS: atom_id res chain seq x y z
N MET A 1 36.43 -13.94 30.75
CA MET A 1 35.44 -12.90 30.45
C MET A 1 34.38 -13.55 29.56
N SER A 2 33.16 -13.74 30.05
CA SER A 2 32.10 -14.44 29.30
C SER A 2 31.36 -13.45 28.39
N THR A 3 31.25 -13.75 27.10
CA THR A 3 30.46 -13.02 26.10
C THR A 3 29.05 -13.60 25.94
N ALA A 4 28.52 -14.26 26.97
CA ALA A 4 27.14 -14.73 26.96
C ALA A 4 26.21 -13.52 27.13
N GLY A 5 25.74 -12.99 26.01
CA GLY A 5 24.58 -12.11 25.95
C GLY A 5 23.45 -12.89 25.31
N ASP A 6 22.32 -12.98 26.00
CA ASP A 6 21.08 -13.46 25.40
C ASP A 6 20.61 -12.38 24.43
N TYR A 7 20.73 -12.64 23.13
CA TYR A 7 20.12 -11.79 22.10
C TYR A 7 18.73 -12.33 21.81
N GLU A 8 17.71 -11.64 22.31
CA GLU A 8 16.34 -11.84 21.86
C GLU A 8 16.12 -10.94 20.64
N THR A 9 15.97 -11.55 19.46
CA THR A 9 15.66 -10.81 18.24
C THR A 9 14.33 -10.10 18.45
N PRO A 10 14.25 -8.76 18.30
CA PRO A 10 12.98 -8.06 18.41
C PRO A 10 12.00 -8.66 17.39
N PHE A 11 10.79 -9.03 17.82
CA PHE A 11 9.74 -9.38 16.86
C PHE A 11 9.45 -8.12 16.03
N HIS A 12 9.88 -8.10 14.77
CA HIS A 12 9.39 -7.11 13.82
C HIS A 12 7.90 -7.36 13.65
N LYS A 13 7.06 -6.51 14.24
CA LYS A 13 5.62 -6.67 14.13
C LYS A 13 5.23 -6.51 12.66
N VAL A 14 4.51 -7.50 12.14
CA VAL A 14 4.00 -7.50 10.77
C VAL A 14 2.48 -7.51 10.83
N GLU A 15 1.85 -6.55 10.17
CA GLU A 15 0.40 -6.48 10.03
C GLU A 15 0.02 -6.60 8.55
N ARG A 16 -1.14 -7.21 8.30
CA ARG A 16 -1.69 -7.42 6.96
C ARG A 16 -3.13 -6.97 6.93
N ALA A 17 -3.50 -6.20 5.93
CA ALA A 17 -4.85 -5.70 5.78
C ALA A 17 -5.28 -5.63 4.31
N ILE A 18 -6.59 -5.65 4.10
CA ILE A 18 -7.22 -5.50 2.80
C ILE A 18 -8.22 -4.35 2.91
N ALA A 19 -8.20 -3.45 1.93
CA ALA A 19 -9.15 -2.37 1.83
C ALA A 19 -9.58 -2.20 0.37
N VAL A 20 -10.73 -1.57 0.16
CA VAL A 20 -11.27 -1.27 -1.17
C VAL A 20 -11.24 0.24 -1.37
N THR A 21 -10.77 0.68 -2.54
CA THR A 21 -10.72 2.11 -2.85
C THR A 21 -12.11 2.72 -3.01
N ASN A 22 -12.28 3.92 -2.45
CA ASN A 22 -13.51 4.71 -2.60
C ASN A 22 -13.58 5.43 -3.96
N ALA A 23 -14.60 6.28 -4.14
CA ALA A 23 -14.80 7.05 -5.38
C ALA A 23 -13.62 7.99 -5.74
N ALA A 24 -12.84 8.42 -4.75
CA ALA A 24 -11.63 9.23 -4.94
C ALA A 24 -10.37 8.37 -5.16
N GLY A 25 -10.50 7.05 -5.27
CA GLY A 25 -9.39 6.12 -5.45
C GLY A 25 -8.61 5.85 -4.17
N ASN A 26 -9.10 6.28 -3.00
CA ASN A 26 -8.39 6.15 -1.74
C ASN A 26 -8.80 4.87 -1.00
N ALA A 27 -7.81 4.14 -0.50
CA ALA A 27 -7.97 3.04 0.45
C ALA A 27 -7.18 3.37 1.72
N THR A 28 -7.83 3.31 2.88
CA THR A 28 -7.20 3.55 4.18
C THR A 28 -7.17 2.26 4.98
N PHE A 29 -6.00 1.94 5.50
CA PHE A 29 -5.75 0.83 6.40
C PHE A 29 -5.57 1.38 7.81
N ASN A 30 -6.37 0.90 8.76
CA ASN A 30 -6.21 1.23 10.17
C ASN A 30 -5.42 0.12 10.84
N TRP A 31 -4.27 0.47 11.41
CA TRP A 31 -3.43 -0.46 12.15
C TRP A 31 -3.93 -0.60 13.60
N PRO A 32 -3.83 -1.79 14.20
CA PRO A 32 -4.17 -1.95 15.61
C PRO A 32 -3.40 -0.98 16.49
N ALA A 33 -4.05 -0.43 17.52
CA ALA A 33 -3.40 0.50 18.43
C ALA A 33 -2.15 -0.14 19.07
N GLY A 34 -1.04 0.59 19.07
CA GLY A 34 0.24 0.09 19.57
C GLY A 34 0.91 -0.99 18.71
N ALA A 35 0.40 -1.27 17.50
CA ALA A 35 1.09 -2.19 16.59
C ALA A 35 2.44 -1.66 16.13
N PHE A 36 2.50 -0.37 15.85
CA PHE A 36 3.74 0.28 15.45
C PHE A 36 4.00 1.47 16.38
N SER A 37 5.26 1.64 16.79
CA SER A 37 5.71 2.80 17.57
C SER A 37 6.08 4.00 16.67
N ALA A 38 6.26 3.74 15.37
CA ALA A 38 6.57 4.70 14.32
C ALA A 38 5.83 4.30 13.02
N PRO A 39 5.77 5.16 11.99
CA PRO A 39 5.19 4.77 10.70
C PRO A 39 5.87 3.52 10.13
N PRO A 40 5.13 2.46 9.78
CA PRO A 40 5.71 1.21 9.29
C PRO A 40 6.21 1.33 7.86
N ILE A 41 7.09 0.42 7.45
CA ILE A 41 7.41 0.19 6.04
C ILE A 41 6.27 -0.61 5.43
N VAL A 42 5.63 -0.06 4.40
CA VAL A 42 4.45 -0.66 3.79
C VAL A 42 4.72 -1.07 2.35
N THR A 43 4.46 -2.33 2.04
CA THR A 43 4.40 -2.84 0.67
C THR A 43 2.94 -3.01 0.26
N ILE A 44 2.62 -2.54 -0.95
CA ILE A 44 1.26 -2.55 -1.48
C ILE A 44 1.16 -3.48 -2.68
N GLY A 45 0.14 -4.34 -2.68
CA GLY A 45 -0.30 -5.11 -3.83
C GLY A 45 -1.69 -4.67 -4.28
N LEU A 46 -1.89 -4.49 -5.58
CA LEU A 46 -3.21 -4.23 -6.16
C LEU A 46 -3.76 -5.53 -6.76
N GLN A 47 -5.00 -5.88 -6.46
CA GLN A 47 -5.66 -6.99 -7.15
C GLN A 47 -5.87 -6.62 -8.63
N GLY A 48 -5.50 -7.53 -9.53
CA GLY A 48 -5.46 -7.30 -10.98
C GLY A 48 -6.81 -6.95 -11.59
N ALA A 49 -6.79 -6.16 -12.66
CA ALA A 49 -7.93 -5.78 -13.49
C ALA A 49 -7.49 -5.49 -14.93
N THR A 50 -8.42 -5.11 -15.81
CA THR A 50 -8.21 -4.93 -17.25
C THR A 50 -7.43 -3.67 -17.66
N ALA A 51 -7.31 -2.67 -16.78
CA ALA A 51 -6.65 -1.39 -17.06
C ALA A 51 -5.31 -1.24 -16.33
N PHE A 52 -4.43 -0.37 -16.84
CA PHE A 52 -3.19 -0.02 -16.14
C PHE A 52 -3.52 0.69 -14.83
N ARG A 53 -2.80 0.36 -13.76
CA ARG A 53 -2.99 0.96 -12.45
C ARG A 53 -1.66 1.35 -11.82
N SER A 54 -1.67 2.49 -11.16
CA SER A 54 -0.60 2.95 -10.29
C SER A 54 -1.15 3.19 -8.90
N HIS A 55 -0.31 3.06 -7.89
CA HIS A 55 -0.66 3.43 -6.52
C HIS A 55 0.43 4.31 -5.92
N THR A 56 0.01 5.13 -4.97
CA THR A 56 0.90 5.99 -4.18
C THR A 56 0.43 5.97 -2.73
N ILE A 57 1.34 5.75 -1.79
CA ILE A 57 1.04 5.97 -0.36
C ILE A 57 0.98 7.49 -0.14
N THR A 58 -0.20 8.01 0.19
CA THR A 58 -0.45 9.44 0.35
C THR A 58 -0.39 9.91 1.80
N ALA A 59 -0.56 8.99 2.75
CA ALA A 59 -0.34 9.23 4.17
C ALA A 59 0.14 7.94 4.86
N ASN A 60 1.07 8.06 5.80
CA ASN A 60 1.55 6.93 6.59
C ASN A 60 1.86 7.37 8.03
N SER A 61 1.24 6.69 8.99
CA SER A 61 1.46 6.90 10.42
C SER A 61 1.51 5.54 11.13
N ALA A 62 1.87 5.56 12.42
CA ALA A 62 1.86 4.37 13.26
C ALA A 62 0.48 3.71 13.38
N THR A 63 -0.60 4.45 13.14
CA THR A 63 -2.00 4.00 13.34
C THR A 63 -2.78 3.84 12.04
N ALA A 64 -2.30 4.40 10.92
CA ALA A 64 -2.96 4.26 9.64
C ALA A 64 -2.04 4.49 8.44
N THR A 65 -2.37 3.85 7.33
CA THR A 65 -1.77 4.12 6.02
C THR A 65 -2.87 4.35 4.99
N THR A 66 -2.75 5.41 4.19
CA THR A 66 -3.67 5.70 3.08
C THR A 66 -2.92 5.57 1.77
N VAL A 67 -3.55 4.88 0.82
CA VAL A 67 -3.08 4.68 -0.55
C VAL A 67 -4.08 5.30 -1.51
N ASN A 68 -3.60 6.07 -2.48
CA ASN A 68 -4.39 6.46 -3.65
C ASN A 68 -4.05 5.53 -4.81
N VAL A 69 -5.06 5.07 -5.52
CA VAL A 69 -4.93 4.25 -6.73
C VAL A 69 -5.55 4.99 -7.90
N GLN A 70 -4.79 5.08 -8.98
CA GLN A 70 -5.23 5.64 -10.25
C GLN A 70 -5.31 4.54 -11.31
N THR A 71 -6.21 4.71 -12.26
CA THR A 71 -6.38 3.83 -13.40
C THR A 71 -6.22 4.63 -14.68
N SER A 72 -5.64 4.02 -15.70
CA SER A 72 -5.55 4.60 -17.04
C SER A 72 -5.85 3.56 -18.10
N ALA A 73 -6.60 3.96 -19.11
CA ALA A 73 -6.85 3.14 -20.29
C ALA A 73 -5.67 3.25 -21.25
N GLY A 74 -5.28 2.12 -21.86
CA GLY A 74 -4.39 2.14 -23.02
C GLY A 74 -5.16 2.58 -24.26
N VAL A 75 -4.60 3.52 -25.01
CA VAL A 75 -5.14 4.00 -26.29
C VAL A 75 -4.06 3.97 -27.36
N THR A 76 -4.47 3.86 -28.62
CA THR A 76 -3.56 3.93 -29.76
C THR A 76 -3.84 5.19 -30.54
N LEU A 77 -2.87 6.11 -30.61
CA LEU A 77 -2.94 7.30 -31.45
C LEU A 77 -1.89 7.20 -32.55
N LEU A 78 -2.34 7.23 -33.81
CA LEU A 78 -1.47 7.19 -34.99
C LEU A 78 -0.49 6.00 -34.99
N GLY A 79 -0.89 4.85 -34.42
CA GLY A 79 -0.07 3.65 -34.30
C GLY A 79 0.84 3.59 -33.07
N ILE A 80 0.82 4.62 -32.20
CA ILE A 80 1.60 4.67 -30.96
C ILE A 80 0.70 4.32 -29.77
N GLY A 81 1.12 3.34 -28.96
CA GLY A 81 0.44 3.00 -27.70
C GLY A 81 0.76 4.02 -26.61
N VAL A 82 -0.26 4.68 -26.07
CA VAL A 82 -0.12 5.65 -24.97
C VAL A 82 -1.15 5.36 -23.87
N LEU A 83 -0.84 5.78 -22.64
CA LEU A 83 -1.80 5.76 -21.54
C LEU A 83 -2.59 7.06 -21.53
N ALA A 84 -3.92 6.95 -21.40
CA ALA A 84 -4.78 8.11 -21.20
C ALA A 84 -4.50 8.81 -19.85
N VAL A 85 -5.09 9.98 -19.63
CA VAL A 85 -4.99 10.68 -18.35
C VAL A 85 -5.53 9.77 -17.23
N GLY A 86 -4.74 9.64 -16.16
CA GLY A 86 -5.11 8.82 -15.00
C GLY A 86 -6.33 9.40 -14.29
N THR A 87 -7.28 8.54 -13.94
CA THR A 87 -8.45 8.89 -13.13
C THR A 87 -8.47 8.05 -11.85
N PRO A 88 -9.17 8.49 -10.80
CA PRO A 88 -9.30 7.69 -9.58
C PRO A 88 -9.87 6.29 -9.86
N ALA A 89 -9.19 5.27 -9.36
CA ALA A 89 -9.62 3.89 -9.51
C ALA A 89 -10.49 3.49 -8.31
N ALA A 90 -11.81 3.56 -8.45
CA ALA A 90 -12.76 3.11 -7.43
C ALA A 90 -12.95 1.58 -7.45
N GLY A 91 -13.26 0.98 -6.30
CA GLY A 91 -13.60 -0.44 -6.21
C GLY A 91 -12.40 -1.40 -6.36
N VAL A 92 -11.18 -0.90 -6.20
CA VAL A 92 -9.95 -1.70 -6.28
C VAL A 92 -9.64 -2.31 -4.92
N THR A 93 -9.52 -3.64 -4.86
CA THR A 93 -8.96 -4.32 -3.69
C THR A 93 -7.46 -4.07 -3.61
N VAL A 94 -7.03 -3.52 -2.48
CA VAL A 94 -5.64 -3.20 -2.15
C VAL A 94 -5.23 -4.05 -0.97
N HIS A 95 -4.11 -4.75 -1.12
CA HIS A 95 -3.46 -5.53 -0.07
C HIS A 95 -2.30 -4.74 0.49
N ALA A 96 -2.25 -4.58 1.81
CA ALA A 96 -1.15 -3.94 2.50
C ALA A 96 -0.41 -4.93 3.39
N HIS A 97 0.91 -4.90 3.30
CA HIS A 97 1.83 -5.60 4.19
C HIS A 97 2.71 -4.56 4.88
N ALA A 98 2.47 -4.35 6.18
CA ALA A 98 3.17 -3.37 6.99
C ALA A 98 4.15 -4.08 7.95
N ALA A 99 5.39 -3.61 8.00
CA ALA A 99 6.42 -4.12 8.90
C ALA A 99 7.03 -2.98 9.73
N ALA A 100 7.36 -3.29 10.99
CA ALA A 100 8.15 -2.38 11.82
C ALA A 100 9.50 -2.06 11.13
N PRO A 101 9.95 -0.78 11.16
CA PRO A 101 11.19 -0.34 10.51
C PRO A 101 12.44 -0.97 11.12
#